data_AF-A0AAV0DK20-F1
#
_entry.id   AF-A0AAV0DK20-F1
#
_cell.length_a   1.000
_cell.length_b   1.000
_cell.length_c   1.000
_cell.angle_alpha   90.00
_cell.angle_beta   90.00
_cell.angle_gamma   90.00
#
_symmetry.space_group_name_H-M   'P 1'
#
loop_
_entity.id
_entity.type
_entity.pdbx_description
1 polymer ?
#
loop_
_entity_poly.entity_id
_entity_poly.type
_entity_poly.pdbx_seq_one_letter_code
_entity_poly.pdbx_strand_id
1 'polypeptide(L)'
;MPIEITGHLRFLYPQKLQRFMAQSSAADSIGKKKKLIHIDISSDSVCPWCFVGKRNLDTVIASSKEHYEFEIKWHPYLLNPSAPKEGVSKKEFYMQKFGTLRDFQRSWTGI
;
A
#
# COMPACT_ATOMS: atom_id res chain seq x y z
N MET A 1 -3.36 40.58 67.21
CA MET A 1 -4.11 39.46 66.63
C MET A 1 -4.47 39.85 65.20
N PRO A 2 -4.29 38.94 64.22
CA PRO A 2 -3.24 38.89 63.17
C PRO A 2 -3.53 39.85 61.99
N ILE A 3 -2.65 40.74 61.53
CA ILE A 3 -1.39 40.61 60.75
C ILE A 3 -1.60 39.96 59.36
N GLU A 4 -1.66 40.83 58.35
CA GLU A 4 -1.60 40.54 56.91
C GLU A 4 -0.32 39.77 56.54
N ILE A 5 -0.43 38.77 55.67
CA ILE A 5 0.73 38.18 54.99
C ILE A 5 0.52 38.28 53.48
N THR A 6 0.96 39.41 52.94
CA THR A 6 1.40 39.54 51.55
C THR A 6 2.65 38.66 51.41
N GLY A 7 2.52 37.51 50.75
CA GLY A 7 3.58 36.51 50.70
C GLY A 7 3.65 35.84 49.33
N HIS A 8 4.25 36.56 48.38
CA HIS A 8 4.59 36.08 47.05
C HIS A 8 5.66 34.97 47.16
N LEU A 9 5.25 33.74 47.49
CA LEU A 9 6.16 32.60 47.51
C LEU A 9 6.15 31.95 46.12
N ARG A 10 6.93 32.54 45.20
CA ARG A 10 7.43 31.82 44.02
C ARG A 10 8.22 30.63 44.54
N PHE A 11 7.55 29.48 44.58
CA PHE A 11 8.17 28.19 44.87
C PHE A 11 9.26 27.99 43.82
N LEU A 12 10.52 28.19 44.23
CA LEU A 12 11.71 27.82 43.47
C LEU A 12 11.77 26.29 43.43
N TYR A 13 10.88 25.69 42.65
CA TYR A 13 10.98 24.30 42.28
C TYR A 13 12.12 24.21 41.26
N PRO A 14 13.12 23.33 41.45
CA PRO A 14 14.21 23.21 40.49
C PRO A 14 13.61 22.83 39.12
N GLN A 15 13.75 23.72 38.13
CA GLN A 15 13.27 23.52 36.75
C GLN A 15 13.73 22.21 36.09
N LYS A 16 14.74 21.54 36.68
CA LYS A 16 15.27 20.26 36.17
C LYS A 16 14.24 19.13 36.17
N LEU A 17 13.20 19.16 37.02
CA LEU A 17 12.24 18.05 37.11
C LEU A 17 11.00 18.21 36.21
N GLN A 18 10.61 19.43 35.83
CA GLN A 18 9.50 19.65 34.89
C GLN A 18 9.83 19.17 33.47
N ARG A 19 11.12 19.06 33.12
CA ARG A 19 11.57 18.62 31.80
C ARG A 19 11.38 17.11 31.59
N PHE A 20 11.37 16.31 32.66
CA PHE A 20 11.23 14.86 32.56
C PHE A 20 9.81 14.38 32.23
N MET A 21 8.76 15.14 32.60
CA MET A 21 7.36 14.72 32.37
C MET A 21 6.74 15.28 31.08
N ALA A 22 7.34 16.32 30.48
CA ALA A 22 6.90 16.86 29.19
C ALA A 22 7.51 16.13 27.98
N GLN A 23 8.46 15.21 28.20
CA GLN A 23 9.22 14.53 27.15
C GLN A 23 8.82 13.07 26.89
N SER A 24 7.65 12.64 27.38
CA SER A 24 7.09 11.31 27.06
C SER A 24 6.04 11.31 25.94
N SER A 25 5.61 12.46 25.40
CA SER A 25 4.59 12.51 24.33
C SER A 25 5.08 13.02 22.97
N ALA A 26 6.33 13.48 22.88
CA ALA A 26 6.89 14.07 21.65
C ALA A 26 8.06 13.28 21.04
N ALA A 27 8.52 12.19 21.69
CA ALA A 27 9.68 11.41 21.26
C ALA A 27 9.32 10.15 20.44
N ASP A 28 8.03 9.85 20.22
CA ASP A 28 7.61 8.64 19.49
C ASP A 28 7.61 8.79 17.96
N SER A 29 7.93 9.97 17.40
CA SER A 29 7.84 10.21 15.95
C SER A 29 9.12 10.70 15.26
N ILE A 30 10.25 10.78 15.97
CA ILE A 30 11.53 11.11 15.35
C ILE A 30 12.17 9.84 14.77
N GLY A 31 11.77 9.50 13.54
CA GLY A 31 12.68 8.87 12.57
C GLY A 31 12.58 7.36 12.38
N LYS A 32 11.39 6.78 12.20
CA LYS A 32 11.30 5.46 11.55
C LYS A 32 11.55 5.62 10.04
N LYS A 33 12.80 5.47 9.60
CA LYS A 33 13.15 5.50 8.17
C LYS A 33 12.48 4.31 7.48
N LYS A 34 11.53 4.58 6.58
CA LYS A 34 10.84 3.55 5.79
C LYS A 34 11.80 2.97 4.76
N LYS A 35 11.71 1.67 4.52
CA LYS A 35 12.51 1.01 3.49
C LYS A 35 11.88 1.25 2.13
N LEU A 36 12.63 1.83 1.20
CA LEU A 36 12.18 2.01 -0.19
C LEU A 36 12.21 0.68 -0.94
N ILE A 37 11.13 0.37 -1.65
CA ILE A 37 10.96 -0.79 -2.53
C ILE A 37 10.60 -0.28 -3.92
N HIS A 38 11.40 -0.68 -4.91
CA HIS A 38 11.08 -0.46 -6.32
C HIS A 38 10.28 -1.65 -6.86
N ILE A 39 9.20 -1.38 -7.58
CA ILE A 39 8.35 -2.41 -8.19
C ILE A 39 8.13 -2.06 -9.65
N ASP A 40 8.61 -2.93 -10.55
CA ASP A 40 8.32 -2.87 -11.98
C ASP A 40 7.20 -3.86 -12.32
N ILE A 41 6.14 -3.37 -12.97
CA ILE A 41 4.93 -4.15 -13.25
C ILE A 41 4.65 -4.15 -14.74
N SER A 42 4.72 -5.33 -15.36
CA SER A 42 4.23 -5.55 -16.72
C SER A 42 2.75 -5.89 -16.70
N SER A 43 1.91 -5.12 -17.38
CA SER A 43 0.45 -5.28 -17.34
C SER A 43 -0.19 -5.11 -18.72
N ASP A 44 -1.25 -5.87 -18.96
CA ASP A 44 -2.12 -5.77 -20.13
C ASP A 44 -3.57 -5.53 -19.67
N SER A 45 -4.26 -4.63 -20.36
CA SER A 45 -5.67 -4.31 -20.17
C SER A 45 -6.62 -5.50 -20.36
N VAL A 46 -6.29 -6.48 -21.21
CA VAL A 46 -7.18 -7.63 -21.48
C VAL A 46 -6.99 -8.78 -20.50
N CYS A 47 -5.94 -8.73 -19.68
CA CYS A 47 -5.60 -9.79 -18.74
C CYS A 47 -6.45 -9.68 -17.46
N PRO A 48 -7.34 -10.66 -17.18
CA PRO A 48 -8.16 -10.62 -15.96
C PRO A 48 -7.32 -10.71 -14.69
N TRP A 49 -6.17 -11.39 -14.74
CA TRP A 49 -5.28 -11.54 -13.59
C TRP A 49 -4.49 -10.27 -13.27
N CYS A 50 -4.15 -9.45 -14.26
CA CYS A 50 -3.54 -8.15 -14.01
C CYS A 50 -4.46 -7.25 -13.17
N PHE A 51 -5.77 -7.31 -13.39
CA PHE A 51 -6.74 -6.60 -12.56
C PHE A 51 -6.76 -7.10 -11.11
N VAL A 52 -6.83 -8.42 -10.91
CA VAL A 52 -6.80 -9.03 -9.56
C VAL A 52 -5.49 -8.70 -8.84
N GLY A 53 -4.36 -8.84 -9.54
CA GLY A 53 -3.03 -8.52 -9.02
C GLY A 53 -2.91 -7.07 -8.58
N LYS A 54 -3.45 -6.12 -9.37
CA LYS A 54 -3.46 -4.70 -9.01
C LYS A 54 -4.22 -4.43 -7.71
N ARG A 55 -5.40 -5.04 -7.53
CA ARG A 55 -6.20 -4.87 -6.30
C ARG A 55 -5.50 -5.45 -5.07
N ASN A 56 -4.87 -6.60 -5.22
CA ASN A 56 -4.09 -7.21 -4.14
C ASN A 56 -2.88 -6.35 -3.79
N LEU A 57 -2.18 -5.82 -4.79
CA LEU A 57 -1.04 -4.93 -4.61
C LEU A 57 -1.45 -3.64 -3.88
N ASP A 58 -2.55 -3.00 -4.29
CA ASP A 58 -3.07 -1.80 -3.62
C ASP A 58 -3.33 -2.06 -2.13
N THR A 59 -3.92 -3.22 -1.82
CA THR A 59 -4.27 -3.63 -0.46
C THR A 59 -3.02 -3.76 0.40
N VAL A 60 -1.99 -4.45 -0.10
CA VAL A 60 -0.72 -4.63 0.60
C VAL A 60 0.04 -3.32 0.75
N ILE A 61 0.04 -2.46 -0.28
CA ILE A 61 0.67 -1.13 -0.19
C ILE A 61 -0.03 -0.33 0.90
N ALA A 62 -1.37 -0.32 0.94
CA ALA A 62 -2.14 0.40 1.94
C ALA A 62 -1.85 -0.08 3.37
N SER A 63 -1.76 -1.40 3.60
CA SER A 63 -1.48 -1.95 4.93
C SER A 63 -0.03 -1.78 5.38
N SER A 64 0.90 -1.51 4.47
CA SER A 64 2.34 -1.55 4.74
C SER A 64 3.02 -0.17 4.74
N LYS A 65 2.24 0.92 4.59
CA LYS A 65 2.74 2.30 4.46
C LYS A 65 3.55 2.80 5.65
N GLU A 66 3.38 2.23 6.84
CA GLU A 66 4.15 2.65 8.03
C GLU A 66 5.61 2.19 7.99
N HIS A 67 5.90 1.12 7.24
CA HIS A 67 7.21 0.46 7.23
C HIS A 67 7.96 0.64 5.91
N TYR A 68 7.23 0.78 4.80
CA TYR A 68 7.79 0.81 3.47
C TYR A 68 7.34 2.03 2.67
N GLU A 69 8.24 2.48 1.80
CA GLU A 69 7.94 3.40 0.72
C GLU A 69 8.03 2.63 -0.61
N PHE A 70 7.19 2.99 -1.56
CA PHE A 70 7.07 2.27 -2.82
C PHE A 70 7.27 3.21 -4.00
N GLU A 71 8.20 2.87 -4.88
CA GLU A 71 8.32 3.47 -6.22
C GLU A 71 7.85 2.43 -7.25
N ILE A 72 6.79 2.75 -7.98
CA ILE A 72 6.16 1.79 -8.90
C ILE A 72 6.27 2.29 -10.33
N LYS A 73 6.77 1.43 -11.21
CA LYS A 73 6.86 1.67 -12.65
C LYS A 73 6.00 0.66 -13.40
N TRP A 74 5.20 1.18 -14.32
CA TRP A 74 4.28 0.37 -15.12
C TRP A 74 4.82 0.24 -16.54
N HIS A 75 4.89 -0.99 -17.02
CA HIS A 75 5.32 -1.36 -18.36
C HIS A 75 4.13 -1.96 -19.12
N PRO A 76 3.73 -1.41 -20.27
CA PRO A 76 2.68 -2.00 -21.08
C PRO A 76 3.16 -3.34 -21.65
N TYR A 77 2.27 -4.34 -21.64
CA TYR A 77 2.52 -5.64 -22.23
C TYR A 77 1.34 -6.05 -23.12
N LEU A 78 1.63 -6.77 -24.21
CA LEU A 78 0.62 -7.32 -25.12
C LEU A 78 0.62 -8.85 -25.01
N LEU A 79 -0.43 -9.43 -24.42
CA LEU A 79 -0.60 -10.88 -24.31
C LEU A 79 -0.73 -11.56 -25.68
N ASN A 80 -1.27 -10.85 -26.66
CA ASN A 80 -1.39 -11.32 -28.03
C ASN A 80 -0.93 -10.23 -29.01
N PRO A 81 0.36 -10.19 -29.38
CA PRO A 81 0.90 -9.22 -30.33
C PRO A 81 0.32 -9.35 -31.75
N SER A 82 -0.20 -10.53 -32.09
CA SER A 82 -0.77 -10.82 -33.42
C SER A 82 -2.25 -10.46 -33.54
N ALA A 83 -2.85 -9.87 -32.50
CA ALA A 83 -4.26 -9.49 -32.53
C ALA A 83 -4.49 -8.34 -33.55
N PRO A 84 -5.56 -8.43 -34.37
CA PRO A 84 -5.93 -7.35 -35.29
C PRO A 84 -6.36 -6.08 -34.53
N LYS A 85 -6.15 -4.91 -35.14
CA LYS A 85 -6.48 -3.61 -34.53
C LYS A 85 -7.97 -3.40 -34.35
N GLU A 86 -8.76 -4.03 -35.22
CA GLU A 86 -10.21 -4.03 -35.22
C GLU A 86 -10.78 -4.85 -34.05
N GLY A 87 -9.92 -5.62 -33.37
CA GLY A 87 -10.30 -6.53 -32.30
C GLY A 87 -10.87 -7.85 -32.82
N VAL A 88 -11.13 -8.78 -31.90
CA VAL A 88 -11.76 -10.06 -32.17
C VAL A 88 -12.86 -10.33 -31.17
N SER A 89 -13.86 -11.12 -31.57
CA SER A 89 -14.88 -11.64 -30.66
C SER A 89 -14.20 -12.44 -29.55
N LYS A 90 -14.28 -11.94 -28.31
CA LYS A 90 -13.65 -12.58 -27.14
C LYS A 90 -14.12 -14.02 -26.95
N LYS A 91 -15.41 -14.27 -27.20
CA LYS A 91 -16.02 -15.60 -27.09
C LYS A 91 -15.41 -16.56 -28.11
N GLU A 92 -15.34 -16.16 -29.38
CA GLU A 92 -14.76 -16.99 -30.44
C GLU A 92 -13.27 -17.22 -30.21
N PHE A 93 -12.52 -16.19 -29.83
CA PHE A 93 -11.11 -16.30 -29.51
C PHE A 93 -10.86 -17.30 -28.39
N TYR A 94 -11.66 -17.26 -27.32
CA TYR A 94 -11.53 -18.23 -26.22
C TYR A 94 -11.96 -19.63 -26.64
N MET A 95 -13.02 -19.77 -27.45
CA MET A 95 -13.42 -21.08 -27.96
C MET A 95 -12.34 -21.70 -28.86
N GLN A 96 -11.69 -20.91 -29.70
CA GLN A 96 -10.57 -21.37 -30.53
C GLN A 96 -9.33 -21.70 -29.68
N LYS A 97 -9.02 -20.89 -28.66
CA LYS A 97 -7.81 -21.05 -27.84
C LYS A 97 -7.92 -22.17 -26.80
N PHE A 98 -9.09 -22.33 -26.18
CA PHE A 98 -9.30 -23.18 -25.02
C PHE A 98 -10.36 -24.28 -25.23
N GLY A 99 -10.99 -24.35 -26.41
CA GLY A 99 -12.04 -25.32 -26.70
C GLY A 99 -13.40 -24.91 -26.16
N THR A 100 -14.26 -25.89 -25.85
CA THR A 100 -15.60 -25.59 -25.32
C THR A 100 -15.51 -24.99 -23.92
N LEU A 101 -16.59 -24.35 -23.43
CA LEU A 101 -16.65 -23.88 -22.03
C LEU A 101 -16.35 -25.01 -21.03
N ARG A 102 -16.66 -26.25 -21.38
CA ARG A 102 -16.38 -27.45 -20.59
C ARG A 102 -14.87 -27.72 -20.53
N ASP A 103 -14.17 -27.56 -21.65
CA ASP A 103 -12.72 -27.74 -21.75
C ASP A 103 -11.96 -26.62 -21.04
N PHE A 104 -12.44 -25.37 -21.18
CA PHE A 104 -11.94 -24.22 -20.43
C PHE A 104 -12.03 -24.45 -18.92
N GLN A 105 -13.19 -24.91 -18.43
CA GLN A 105 -13.38 -25.16 -16.99
C GLN A 105 -12.46 -26.26 -16.48
N ARG A 106 -12.32 -27.38 -17.21
CA ARG A 106 -11.39 -28.48 -16.84
C ARG A 106 -9.93 -28.02 -16.83
N SER A 107 -9.51 -27.25 -17.83
CA SER A 107 -8.16 -26.68 -17.89
C SER A 107 -7.86 -25.77 -16.71
N TRP A 108 -8.87 -25.11 -16.14
CA TRP A 108 -8.71 -24.16 -15.05
C TRP A 108 -8.82 -24.82 -13.67
N THR A 109 -9.64 -25.87 -13.53
CA THR A 109 -9.80 -26.63 -12.27
C THR A 109 -8.79 -27.75 -12.09
N GLY A 110 -8.07 -28.14 -13.16
CA GLY A 110 -7.08 -29.21 -13.11
C GLY A 110 -7.69 -30.60 -12.85
N ILE A 111 -8.98 -30.79 -13.20
CA ILE A 111 -9.78 -32.02 -13.01
C ILE A 111 -10.43 -32.41 -14.35
#